data_AF-A0A7W6D842-F1
#
_entry.id   AF-A0A7W6D842-F1
#
_cell.length_a   1.000
_cell.length_b   1.000
_cell.length_c   1.000
_cell.angle_alpha   90.00
_cell.angle_beta   90.00
_cell.angle_gamma   90.00
#
_symmetry.space_group_name_H-M   'P 1'
#
loop_
_entity.id
_entity.type
_entity.pdbx_description
1 polymer ?
#
loop_
_entity_poly.entity_id
_entity_poly.type
_entity_poly.pdbx_seq_one_letter_code
_entity_poly.pdbx_strand_id
1 'polypeptide(L)'
;MTFRFALLAGLALAVTGCTSVAPSAPTTPLESRWIGRTAGEFFAAYGPPVNDVAGANGMTLYAWRGGYINRRACQVELGVSEDYRIRKIRTVVDRKDPKGGPSHCERVLDAAPKA
;
A
#
# COMPACT_ATOMS: atom_id res chain seq x y z
N MET A 1 33.31 51.72 28.74
CA MET A 1 32.87 50.47 29.41
C MET A 1 31.37 50.39 29.14
N THR A 2 30.79 49.51 28.31
CA THR A 2 30.86 48.04 28.28
C THR A 2 30.15 47.55 26.99
N PHE A 3 30.87 46.99 26.02
CA PHE A 3 30.31 46.28 24.85
C PHE A 3 30.21 44.79 25.19
N ARG A 4 29.08 44.31 25.71
CA ARG A 4 28.94 42.88 26.11
C ARG A 4 27.60 42.20 25.78
N PHE A 5 26.67 42.81 25.03
CA PHE A 5 25.35 42.18 24.83
C PHE A 5 24.79 42.33 23.40
N ALA A 6 25.56 41.96 22.38
CA ALA A 6 25.07 41.90 20.99
C ALA A 6 25.35 40.55 20.32
N LEU A 7 25.40 39.48 21.11
CA LEU A 7 25.38 38.09 20.67
C LEU A 7 24.16 37.48 21.34
N LEU A 8 23.09 37.19 20.59
CA LEU A 8 21.95 36.30 20.90
C LEU A 8 20.63 36.86 20.34
N ALA A 9 20.50 36.94 19.02
CA ALA A 9 19.18 36.91 18.40
C ALA A 9 19.32 36.55 16.92
N GLY A 10 18.78 35.41 16.54
CA GLY A 10 18.42 35.17 15.14
C GLY A 10 19.12 33.98 14.50
N LEU A 11 18.82 32.76 14.96
CA LEU A 11 18.70 31.64 14.02
C LEU A 11 17.95 30.46 14.67
N ALA A 12 16.63 30.40 14.48
CA ALA A 12 15.88 29.16 14.63
C ALA A 12 14.53 29.25 13.90
N LEU A 13 14.56 29.43 12.58
CA LEU A 13 13.43 29.00 11.76
C LEU A 13 13.55 27.49 11.64
N ALA A 14 12.93 26.76 12.57
CA ALA A 14 12.71 25.33 12.42
C ALA A 14 11.79 25.14 11.22
N VAL A 15 12.34 24.66 10.10
CA VAL A 15 11.55 24.24 8.96
C VAL A 15 10.78 22.99 9.38
N THR A 16 9.52 23.18 9.77
CA THR A 16 8.55 22.08 9.81
C THR A 16 8.22 21.68 8.37
N GLY A 17 9.09 20.87 7.78
CA GLY A 17 8.84 20.25 6.48
C GLY A 17 7.81 19.14 6.67
N CYS A 18 6.60 19.34 6.18
CA CYS A 18 5.65 18.24 5.98
C CYS A 18 6.22 17.39 4.82
N THR A 19 6.89 16.29 5.14
CA THR A 19 7.41 15.36 4.13
C THR A 19 6.24 14.55 3.56
N SER A 20 5.50 15.15 2.65
CA SER A 20 4.55 14.42 1.81
C SER A 20 5.35 13.47 0.93
N VAL A 21 5.48 12.22 1.36
CA VAL A 21 5.98 11.14 0.51
C VAL A 21 4.98 10.95 -0.62
N ALA A 22 5.39 11.33 -1.84
CA ALA A 22 4.59 11.02 -3.03
C ALA A 22 4.45 9.49 -3.10
N PRO A 23 3.26 8.96 -3.47
CA PRO A 23 3.10 7.54 -3.69
C PRO A 23 4.11 7.09 -4.75
N SER A 24 4.85 6.03 -4.46
CA SER A 24 5.78 5.43 -5.41
C SER A 24 5.01 5.01 -6.66
N ALA A 25 5.60 5.21 -7.84
CA ALA A 25 5.01 4.71 -9.09
C ALA A 25 4.80 3.19 -8.98
N PRO A 26 3.66 2.65 -9.48
CA PRO A 26 3.40 1.23 -9.42
C PRO A 26 4.45 0.47 -10.23
N THR A 27 5.05 -0.54 -9.59
CA THR A 27 6.14 -1.36 -10.15
C THR A 27 5.68 -2.75 -10.55
N THR A 28 4.49 -3.17 -10.11
CA THR A 28 3.90 -4.48 -10.43
C THR A 28 2.53 -4.33 -11.10
N PRO A 29 2.07 -5.32 -11.90
CA PRO A 29 0.72 -5.31 -12.47
C PRO A 29 -0.38 -5.16 -11.43
N LEU A 30 -0.21 -5.77 -10.25
CA LEU A 30 -1.14 -5.62 -9.13
C LEU A 30 -1.20 -4.19 -8.61
N GLU A 31 -0.05 -3.55 -8.43
CA GLU A 31 0.02 -2.15 -8.00
C GLU A 31 -0.66 -1.23 -9.02
N SER A 32 -0.36 -1.39 -10.31
CA SER A 32 -0.98 -0.60 -11.38
C SER A 32 -2.49 -0.76 -11.43
N ARG A 33 -3.00 -1.93 -11.05
CA ARG A 33 -4.42 -2.25 -11.10
C ARG A 33 -5.20 -1.74 -9.89
N TRP A 34 -4.59 -1.76 -8.71
CA TRP A 34 -5.30 -1.59 -7.45
C TRP A 34 -4.99 -0.30 -6.70
N ILE A 35 -3.79 0.27 -6.85
CA ILE A 35 -3.45 1.52 -6.17
C ILE A 35 -4.41 2.63 -6.65
N GLY A 36 -5.02 3.33 -5.69
CA GLY A 36 -6.00 4.39 -5.91
C GLY A 36 -7.47 3.93 -5.94
N ARG A 37 -7.74 2.62 -6.09
CA ARG A 37 -9.09 2.06 -6.01
C ARG A 37 -9.53 1.91 -4.55
N THR A 38 -10.83 1.79 -4.31
CA THR A 38 -11.34 1.56 -2.96
C THR A 38 -11.07 0.11 -2.52
N ALA A 39 -10.80 -0.09 -1.23
CA ALA A 39 -10.70 -1.43 -0.66
C ALA A 39 -12.05 -2.17 -0.74
N GLY A 40 -13.16 -1.43 -0.72
CA GLY A 40 -14.51 -1.96 -0.92
C GLY A 40 -14.68 -2.67 -2.25
N GLU A 41 -14.19 -2.10 -3.36
CA GLU A 41 -14.22 -2.77 -4.67
C GLU A 41 -13.45 -4.11 -4.65
N PHE A 42 -12.30 -4.14 -3.98
CA PHE A 42 -11.51 -5.36 -3.85
C PHE A 42 -12.28 -6.44 -3.06
N PHE A 43 -12.77 -6.09 -1.87
CA PHE A 43 -13.45 -7.06 -1.00
C PHE A 43 -14.82 -7.47 -1.52
N ALA A 44 -15.51 -6.60 -2.27
CA ALA A 44 -16.74 -6.97 -2.96
C ALA A 44 -16.49 -8.04 -4.05
N ALA A 45 -15.36 -7.94 -4.76
CA ALA A 45 -15.01 -8.89 -5.81
C ALA A 45 -14.45 -10.22 -5.27
N TYR A 46 -13.68 -10.18 -4.17
CA TYR A 46 -12.88 -11.33 -3.71
C TYR A 46 -13.20 -11.83 -2.30
N GLY A 47 -14.16 -11.21 -1.63
CA GLY A 47 -14.53 -11.53 -0.26
C GLY A 47 -13.73 -10.75 0.79
N PRO A 48 -14.11 -10.90 2.08
CA PRO A 48 -13.55 -10.13 3.18
C PRO A 48 -12.07 -10.44 3.44
N PRO A 49 -11.35 -9.53 4.13
CA PRO A 49 -10.00 -9.81 4.61
C PRO A 49 -10.00 -10.93 5.66
N VAL A 50 -8.87 -11.62 5.77
CA VAL A 50 -8.60 -12.62 6.82
C VAL A 50 -8.40 -11.94 8.17
N ASN A 51 -7.69 -10.81 8.16
CA ASN A 51 -7.52 -9.94 9.32
C ASN A 51 -7.13 -8.53 8.87
N ASP A 52 -7.15 -7.63 9.83
CA ASP A 52 -6.66 -6.27 9.72
C ASP A 52 -5.81 -5.90 10.94
N VAL A 53 -4.82 -5.04 10.72
CA VAL A 53 -4.00 -4.47 11.78
C VAL A 53 -3.73 -3.00 11.50
N ALA A 54 -3.57 -2.20 12.55
CA ALA A 54 -3.13 -0.82 12.42
C ALA A 54 -1.71 -0.77 11.83
N GLY A 55 -1.56 -0.06 10.72
CA GLY A 55 -0.28 0.23 10.07
C GLY A 55 0.25 1.62 10.47
N ALA A 56 1.40 1.99 9.90
CA ALA A 56 1.96 3.32 10.06
C ALA A 56 1.15 4.37 9.29
N ASN A 57 1.22 5.63 9.73
CA ASN A 57 0.71 6.81 9.00
C ASN A 57 -0.80 6.75 8.68
N GLY A 58 -1.63 6.29 9.62
CA GLY A 58 -3.08 6.20 9.42
C GLY A 58 -3.52 5.11 8.42
N MET A 59 -2.61 4.22 8.04
CA MET A 59 -2.93 3.10 7.15
C MET A 59 -3.45 1.91 7.97
N THR A 60 -4.44 1.21 7.45
CA THR A 60 -4.81 -0.14 7.93
C THR A 60 -4.23 -1.17 6.97
N LEU A 61 -3.56 -2.19 7.52
CA LEU A 61 -3.04 -3.30 6.74
C LEU A 61 -4.03 -4.46 6.79
N TYR A 62 -4.63 -4.79 5.66
CA TYR A 62 -5.53 -5.92 5.51
C TYR A 62 -4.81 -7.11 4.89
N ALA A 63 -4.83 -8.26 5.56
CA ALA A 63 -4.39 -9.50 4.94
C ALA A 63 -5.57 -10.14 4.21
N TRP A 64 -5.42 -10.44 2.93
CA TRP A 64 -6.40 -11.21 2.16
C TRP A 64 -5.77 -12.51 1.66
N ARG A 65 -6.55 -13.58 1.66
CA ARG A 65 -6.13 -14.88 1.15
C ARG A 65 -7.28 -15.57 0.41
N GLY A 66 -7.01 -15.99 -0.82
CA GLY A 66 -7.99 -16.66 -1.66
C GLY A 66 -7.37 -17.28 -2.90
N GLY A 67 -8.16 -17.43 -3.97
CA GLY A 67 -7.68 -17.99 -5.24
C GLY A 67 -7.16 -19.42 -5.11
N TYR A 68 -7.85 -20.25 -4.32
CA TYR A 68 -7.42 -21.63 -4.07
C TYR A 68 -7.62 -22.51 -5.31
N ILE A 69 -6.55 -22.80 -6.04
CA ILE A 69 -6.60 -23.61 -7.29
C ILE A 69 -5.40 -24.56 -7.32
N ASN A 70 -5.63 -25.87 -7.50
CA ASN A 70 -4.56 -26.87 -7.65
C ASN A 70 -3.45 -26.76 -6.59
N ARG A 71 -3.85 -26.67 -5.31
CA ARG A 71 -2.97 -26.46 -4.13
C ARG A 71 -2.19 -25.14 -4.12
N ARG A 72 -2.54 -24.18 -4.99
CA ARG A 72 -2.03 -22.80 -4.95
C ARG A 72 -2.99 -21.97 -4.14
N ALA A 73 -2.46 -20.99 -3.42
CA ALA A 73 -3.22 -19.91 -2.84
C ALA A 73 -2.58 -18.60 -3.31
N CYS A 74 -3.38 -17.54 -3.37
CA CYS A 74 -2.90 -16.18 -3.41
C CYS A 74 -3.11 -15.55 -2.03
N GLN A 75 -2.06 -14.96 -1.47
CA GLN A 75 -2.16 -14.12 -0.28
C GLN A 75 -1.53 -12.77 -0.59
N VAL A 76 -2.28 -11.70 -0.31
CA VAL A 76 -1.79 -10.33 -0.44
C VAL A 76 -2.01 -9.56 0.86
N GLU A 77 -1.18 -8.55 1.06
CA GLU A 77 -1.39 -7.52 2.07
C GLU A 77 -1.74 -6.22 1.34
N LEU A 78 -2.85 -5.62 1.73
CA LEU A 78 -3.33 -4.34 1.24
C LEU A 78 -3.07 -3.28 2.30
N GLY A 79 -2.37 -2.21 1.94
CA GLY A 79 -2.29 -1.00 2.74
C GLY A 79 -3.38 -0.03 2.30
N VAL A 80 -4.32 0.26 3.18
CA VAL A 80 -5.51 1.06 2.90
C VAL A 80 -5.51 2.31 3.77
N SER A 81 -5.59 3.48 3.17
CA SER A 81 -5.66 4.76 3.90
C SER A 81 -7.04 5.01 4.52
N GLU A 82 -7.14 6.04 5.37
CA GLU A 82 -8.38 6.42 6.07
C GLU A 82 -9.55 6.75 5.13
N ASP A 83 -9.27 7.22 3.91
CA ASP A 83 -10.25 7.41 2.83
C ASP A 83 -10.68 6.10 2.14
N TYR A 84 -10.32 4.96 2.75
CA TYR A 84 -10.60 3.60 2.30
C TYR A 84 -10.06 3.24 0.91
N ARG A 85 -9.01 3.96 0.46
CA ARG A 85 -8.31 3.68 -0.80
C ARG A 85 -7.07 2.83 -0.60
N ILE A 86 -6.84 1.91 -1.53
CA ILE A 86 -5.63 1.08 -1.56
C ILE A 86 -4.45 1.97 -1.97
N ARG A 87 -3.44 2.06 -1.11
CA ARG A 87 -2.19 2.77 -1.35
C ARG A 87 -1.02 1.83 -1.57
N LYS A 88 -1.15 0.59 -1.11
CA LYS A 88 -0.14 -0.46 -1.23
C LYS A 88 -0.83 -1.79 -1.46
N ILE A 89 -0.27 -2.61 -2.34
CA ILE A 89 -0.62 -4.02 -2.48
C ILE A 89 0.66 -4.80 -2.67
N ARG A 90 0.88 -5.83 -1.84
CA ARG A 90 2.04 -6.72 -1.99
C ARG A 90 1.60 -8.16 -1.91
N THR A 91 2.25 -9.02 -2.68
CA THR A 91 2.08 -10.46 -2.55
C THR A 91 2.87 -10.97 -1.34
N VAL A 92 2.23 -11.84 -0.56
CA VAL A 92 2.81 -12.54 0.60
C VAL A 92 3.01 -14.01 0.24
N VAL A 93 2.01 -14.63 -0.38
CA VAL A 93 2.09 -15.99 -0.93
C VAL A 93 1.63 -15.94 -2.37
N ASP A 94 2.56 -16.24 -3.28
CA ASP A 94 2.28 -16.22 -4.70
C ASP A 94 3.20 -17.18 -5.45
N ARG A 95 2.63 -17.91 -6.40
CA ARG A 95 3.39 -18.79 -7.28
C ARG A 95 3.65 -18.07 -8.60
N LYS A 96 4.92 -17.78 -8.86
CA LYS A 96 5.38 -17.27 -10.15
C LYS A 96 5.18 -18.30 -11.26
N ASP A 97 4.97 -17.81 -12.48
CA ASP A 97 4.92 -18.67 -13.66
C ASP A 97 6.35 -19.09 -14.07
N PRO A 98 6.62 -20.39 -14.31
CA PRO A 98 7.95 -20.86 -14.70
C PRO A 98 8.46 -20.30 -16.03
N LYS A 99 7.56 -19.82 -16.90
CA LYS A 99 7.90 -19.26 -18.22
C LYS A 99 7.89 -17.73 -18.22
N GLY A 100 7.79 -17.10 -17.05
CA GLY A 100 7.77 -15.64 -16.91
C GLY A 100 6.42 -14.99 -17.24
N GLY A 101 5.33 -15.77 -17.35
CA GLY A 101 3.98 -15.23 -17.42
C GLY A 101 3.46 -14.65 -16.10
N PRO A 102 2.18 -14.21 -16.06
CA PRO A 102 1.62 -13.63 -14.84
C PRO A 102 1.66 -14.62 -13.69
N SER A 103 1.86 -14.12 -12.48
CA SER A 103 1.82 -14.92 -11.27
C SER A 103 0.43 -15.48 -11.00
N HIS A 104 0.34 -16.36 -9.99
CA HIS A 104 -0.96 -16.88 -9.56
C HIS A 104 -1.84 -15.79 -8.99
N CYS A 105 -1.29 -14.90 -8.17
CA CYS A 105 -2.02 -13.75 -7.66
C CYS A 105 -2.45 -12.80 -8.76
N GLU A 106 -1.59 -12.52 -9.74
CA GLU A 106 -1.94 -11.66 -10.87
C GLU A 106 -3.14 -12.22 -11.64
N ARG A 107 -3.14 -13.51 -11.98
CA ARG A 107 -4.30 -14.13 -12.66
C ARG A 107 -5.57 -14.10 -11.82
N VAL A 108 -5.47 -14.40 -10.52
CA VAL A 108 -6.64 -14.43 -9.62
C VAL A 108 -7.22 -13.04 -9.44
N LEU A 109 -6.36 -12.03 -9.23
CA LEU A 109 -6.75 -10.67 -8.92
C LEU A 109 -6.97 -9.81 -10.16
N ASP A 110 -6.76 -10.34 -11.37
CA ASP A 110 -7.12 -9.68 -12.63
C ASP A 110 -8.57 -9.91 -13.06
N ALA A 111 -9.29 -10.83 -12.42
CA ALA A 111 -10.67 -11.20 -12.80
C ALA A 111 -11.75 -10.18 -12.41
N ALA A 112 -11.49 -9.26 -11.47
CA ALA A 112 -12.47 -8.26 -11.05
C ALA A 112 -12.84 -7.30 -12.21
N PRO A 113 -14.08 -6.81 -12.29
CA PRO A 113 -14.46 -5.80 -13.28
C PRO A 113 -13.49 -4.60 -13.29
N LYS A 114 -13.05 -4.23 -14.49
CA LYS A 114 -12.40 -2.92 -14.70
C LYS A 114 -13.51 -1.88 -14.52
N ALA A 115 -13.34 -0.99 -13.54
CA ALA A 115 -14.25 0.13 -13.33
C ALA A 115 -14.09 1.15 -14.46
#